data_AF-A0A3B0TH96-F1
#
_entry.id   AF-A0A3B0TH96-F1
#
_cell.length_a   1.000
_cell.length_b   1.000
_cell.length_c   1.000
_cell.angle_alpha   90.00
_cell.angle_beta   90.00
_cell.angle_gamma   90.00
#
_symmetry.space_group_name_H-M   'P 1'
#
loop_
_entity.id
_entity.type
_entity.pdbx_description
1 polymer ?
#
loop_
_entity_poly.entity_id
_entity_poly.type
_entity_poly.pdbx_seq_one_letter_code
_entity_poly.pdbx_strand_id
1 'polypeptide(L)'
;MNEEKKINKKYIIAILAALVIIGGWFLFFGKMPSQTQPISVEKEIILQKQAGDIINTGDIKACDQIDNDMYKSVCRNNIALELAQKNLDIKGCENIENETTKGSCLLDVSLKSAIQNKSALVCESIKDEKSRAQCVELYYVNTAVNKSGEDTCANIADVNGKTLCQDTNILYDGFSLDSSKFNCEQFKSENSINDCKAFQEIVKTQPGPMDTFCAYFKTNLFKRFCTQQPNIINSSI
;
A
#
# COMPACT_ATOMS: atom_id res chain seq x y z
N MET A 1 -48.32 -31.10 54.84
CA MET A 1 -47.75 -32.04 53.85
C MET A 1 -46.65 -31.32 53.10
N ASN A 2 -45.39 -31.59 53.45
CA ASN A 2 -44.23 -31.02 52.76
C ASN A 2 -43.77 -32.02 51.70
N GLU A 3 -43.99 -31.69 50.42
CA GLU A 3 -43.37 -32.42 49.31
C GLU A 3 -41.92 -31.96 49.15
N GLU A 4 -40.97 -32.79 49.56
CA GLU A 4 -39.57 -32.61 49.22
C GLU A 4 -39.37 -32.88 47.71
N LYS A 5 -39.25 -31.82 46.93
CA LYS A 5 -38.82 -31.90 45.53
C LYS A 5 -37.36 -32.39 45.47
N LYS A 6 -37.16 -33.67 45.14
CA LYS A 6 -35.85 -34.23 44.78
C LYS A 6 -35.34 -33.57 43.50
N ILE A 7 -34.45 -32.59 43.66
CA ILE A 7 -33.76 -31.96 42.53
C ILE A 7 -32.85 -32.99 41.88
N ASN A 8 -33.07 -33.22 40.58
CA ASN A 8 -32.32 -34.20 39.79
C ASN A 8 -30.86 -33.76 39.68
N LYS A 9 -29.92 -34.63 40.06
CA LYS A 9 -28.47 -34.39 40.04
C LYS A 9 -27.96 -33.96 38.65
N LYS A 10 -28.63 -34.37 37.57
CA LYS A 10 -28.32 -33.94 36.20
C LYS A 10 -28.61 -32.45 35.96
N TYR A 11 -29.61 -31.89 36.65
CA TYR A 11 -29.97 -30.48 36.54
C TYR A 11 -28.93 -29.57 37.21
N ILE A 12 -28.36 -30.00 38.34
CA ILE A 12 -27.29 -29.28 39.04
C ILE A 12 -26.02 -29.21 38.17
N ILE A 13 -25.65 -30.30 37.50
CA ILE A 13 -24.47 -30.34 36.63
C ILE A 13 -24.64 -29.42 35.41
N ALA A 14 -25.84 -29.37 34.82
CA ALA A 14 -26.13 -28.48 33.69
C ALA A 14 -26.01 -26.99 34.07
N ILE A 15 -26.49 -26.61 35.27
CA ILE A 15 -26.38 -25.23 35.77
C ILE A 15 -24.92 -24.84 35.99
N LEU A 16 -24.11 -25.73 36.59
CA LEU A 16 -22.69 -25.45 36.83
C LEU A 16 -21.91 -25.30 35.52
N ALA A 17 -22.18 -26.14 34.52
CA ALA A 17 -21.54 -26.02 33.20
C ALA A 17 -21.90 -24.69 32.51
N ALA A 18 -23.17 -24.27 32.57
CA ALA A 18 -23.60 -23.00 32.00
C ALA A 18 -22.91 -21.80 32.68
N LEU A 19 -22.76 -21.82 34.01
CA LEU A 19 -22.07 -20.75 34.75
C LEU A 19 -20.59 -20.62 34.38
N VAL A 20 -19.90 -21.74 34.13
CA VAL A 20 -18.48 -21.71 33.70
C VAL A 20 -18.33 -21.12 32.30
N ILE A 21 -19.24 -21.45 31.38
CA ILE A 21 -19.20 -20.92 30.00
C ILE A 21 -19.48 -19.41 30.02
N ILE A 22 -20.49 -18.95 30.78
CA ILE A 22 -20.85 -17.53 30.89
C ILE A 22 -19.73 -16.74 31.59
N GLY A 23 -19.17 -17.28 32.68
CA GLY A 23 -18.05 -16.66 33.40
C GLY A 23 -16.78 -16.55 32.55
N GLY A 24 -16.47 -17.60 31.78
CA GLY A 24 -15.36 -17.60 30.82
C GLY A 24 -15.53 -16.55 29.71
N TRP A 25 -16.75 -16.39 29.19
CA TRP A 25 -17.06 -15.37 28.19
C TRP A 25 -16.89 -13.94 28.71
N PHE A 26 -17.34 -13.66 29.94
CA PHE A 26 -17.19 -12.34 30.55
C PHE A 26 -15.73 -11.98 30.85
N LEU A 27 -14.89 -12.95 31.20
CA LEU A 27 -13.46 -12.71 31.40
C LEU A 27 -12.69 -12.50 30.08
N PHE A 28 -13.14 -13.12 28.98
CA PHE A 28 -12.50 -12.97 27.67
C PHE A 28 -12.97 -11.72 26.90
N PHE A 29 -14.24 -11.30 27.04
CA PHE A 29 -14.82 -10.16 26.32
C PHE A 29 -15.03 -8.90 27.18
N GLY A 30 -14.82 -8.97 28.50
CA GLY A 30 -15.08 -7.86 29.43
C GLY A 30 -14.11 -6.68 29.36
N LYS A 31 -13.01 -6.78 28.60
CA LYS A 31 -12.18 -5.62 28.24
C LYS A 31 -12.65 -5.04 26.92
N MET A 32 -13.88 -4.52 26.88
CA MET A 32 -14.20 -3.56 25.83
C MET A 32 -13.24 -2.38 25.97
N PRO A 33 -12.63 -1.89 24.89
CA PRO A 33 -11.77 -0.71 24.95
C PRO A 33 -12.57 0.40 25.62
N SER A 34 -12.03 0.90 26.74
CA SER A 34 -12.64 1.95 27.54
C SER A 34 -13.12 3.04 26.59
N GLN A 35 -14.44 3.28 26.54
CA GLN A 35 -15.00 4.35 25.70
C GLN A 35 -14.31 5.64 26.09
N THR A 36 -13.35 6.07 25.28
CA THR A 36 -12.71 7.37 25.39
C THR A 36 -13.82 8.39 25.28
N GLN A 37 -14.04 9.16 26.34
CA GLN A 37 -14.99 10.25 26.30
C GLN A 37 -14.70 11.11 25.06
N PRO A 38 -15.73 11.51 24.30
CA PRO A 38 -15.54 12.29 23.10
C PRO A 38 -14.77 13.57 23.46
N ILE A 39 -13.64 13.77 22.78
CA ILE A 39 -12.83 14.98 22.92
C ILE A 39 -13.65 16.15 22.35
N SER A 40 -13.62 17.32 22.99
CA SER A 40 -14.27 18.49 22.42
C SER A 40 -13.54 18.93 21.16
N VAL A 41 -14.28 19.45 20.17
CA VAL A 41 -13.72 19.93 18.90
C VAL A 41 -12.57 20.92 19.13
N GLU A 42 -12.73 21.85 20.09
CA GLU A 42 -11.69 22.82 20.45
C GLU A 42 -10.39 22.15 20.93
N LYS A 43 -10.52 21.14 21.81
CA LYS A 43 -9.37 20.39 22.31
C LYS A 43 -8.72 19.56 21.21
N GLU A 44 -9.52 19.02 20.28
CA GLU A 44 -9.03 18.29 19.13
C GLU A 44 -8.17 19.17 18.21
N ILE A 45 -8.62 20.39 17.90
CA ILE A 45 -7.87 21.37 17.09
C ILE A 45 -6.54 21.71 17.76
N ILE A 46 -6.53 21.93 19.07
CA ILE A 46 -5.29 22.22 19.82
C ILE A 46 -4.31 21.05 19.72
N LEU A 47 -4.78 19.82 19.91
CA LEU A 47 -3.95 18.61 19.82
C LEU A 47 -3.39 18.39 18.40
N GLN A 48 -4.22 18.60 17.37
CA GLN A 48 -3.79 18.52 15.97
C GLN A 48 -2.69 19.55 15.67
N LYS A 49 -2.89 20.81 16.11
CA LYS A 49 -1.90 21.88 15.93
C LYS A 49 -0.60 21.58 16.66
N GLN A 50 -0.67 21.20 17.93
CA GLN A 50 0.50 20.85 18.74
C GLN A 50 1.29 19.70 18.10
N ALA A 51 0.61 18.65 17.65
CA ALA A 51 1.26 17.53 16.95
C ALA A 51 1.93 17.99 15.65
N GLY A 52 1.24 18.81 14.84
CA GLY A 52 1.80 19.37 13.60
C GLY A 52 3.04 20.23 13.83
N ASP A 53 3.01 21.10 14.84
CA ASP A 53 4.16 21.95 15.21
C ASP A 53 5.37 21.10 15.63
N ILE A 54 5.15 20.03 16.39
CA ILE A 54 6.23 19.09 16.79
C ILE A 54 6.74 18.29 15.58
N ILE A 55 5.85 17.75 14.74
CA ILE A 55 6.22 16.99 13.53
C ILE A 55 7.18 17.81 12.66
N ASN A 56 6.87 19.09 12.42
CA ASN A 56 7.70 19.99 11.63
C ASN A 56 9.12 20.20 12.18
N THR A 57 9.35 19.96 13.47
CA THR A 57 10.67 20.05 14.10
C THR A 57 11.50 18.78 13.93
N GLY A 58 10.85 17.63 13.72
CA GLY A 58 11.48 16.31 13.70
C GLY A 58 11.93 15.79 15.07
N ASP A 59 11.62 16.47 16.19
CA ASP A 59 11.97 15.99 17.53
C ASP A 59 10.95 14.97 18.05
N ILE A 60 11.27 13.69 17.89
CA ILE A 60 10.40 12.59 18.34
C ILE A 60 10.16 12.60 19.86
N LYS A 61 11.10 13.14 20.66
CA LYS A 61 10.94 13.21 22.12
C LYS A 61 9.93 14.27 22.52
N ALA A 62 9.79 15.33 21.74
CA ALA A 62 8.80 16.37 21.99
C ALA A 62 7.36 15.82 21.89
N CYS A 63 7.11 14.74 21.14
CA CYS A 63 5.81 14.08 21.11
C CYS A 63 5.34 13.60 22.49
N ASP A 64 6.25 13.34 23.44
CA ASP A 64 5.91 12.87 24.78
C ASP A 64 5.19 13.92 25.62
N GLN A 65 5.22 15.18 25.17
CA GLN A 65 4.51 16.32 25.77
C GLN A 65 3.04 16.40 25.35
N ILE A 66 2.59 15.53 24.44
CA ILE A 66 1.18 15.49 24.01
C ILE A 66 0.40 14.62 25.01
N ASP A 67 -0.55 15.23 25.72
CA ASP A 67 -1.35 14.56 26.77
C ASP A 67 -2.27 13.45 26.24
N ASN A 68 -2.56 13.45 24.94
CA ASN A 68 -3.41 12.44 24.31
C ASN A 68 -2.57 11.37 23.59
N ASP A 69 -2.73 10.10 24.00
CA ASP A 69 -1.93 8.99 23.48
C ASP A 69 -2.12 8.72 21.98
N MET A 70 -3.32 8.95 21.44
CA MET A 70 -3.56 8.82 20.00
C MET A 70 -2.76 9.87 19.22
N TYR A 71 -2.83 11.15 19.62
CA TYR A 71 -2.06 12.21 18.97
C TYR A 71 -0.55 12.07 19.18
N LYS A 72 -0.11 11.56 20.33
CA LYS A 72 1.28 11.20 20.61
C LYS A 72 1.78 10.11 19.65
N SER A 73 1.01 9.05 19.44
CA SER A 73 1.36 7.98 18.49
C SER A 73 1.39 8.50 17.05
N VAL A 74 0.41 9.33 16.65
CA VAL A 74 0.40 10.00 15.33
C VAL A 74 1.65 10.88 15.15
N CYS A 75 2.03 11.67 16.15
CA CYS A 75 3.23 12.50 16.14
C CYS A 75 4.49 11.66 15.91
N ARG A 76 4.69 10.61 16.72
CA ARG A 76 5.86 9.73 16.62
C ARG A 76 5.93 9.01 15.27
N ASN A 77 4.81 8.47 14.79
CA ASN A 77 4.75 7.73 13.53
C ASN A 77 5.06 8.61 12.33
N ASN A 78 4.57 9.86 12.29
CA ASN A 78 4.87 10.79 11.19
C ASN A 78 6.36 11.18 11.18
N ILE A 79 6.94 11.52 12.34
CA ILE A 79 8.38 11.84 12.42
C ILE A 79 9.23 10.64 11.99
N ALA A 80 8.91 9.43 12.48
CA ALA A 80 9.64 8.22 12.10
C ALA A 80 9.55 7.96 10.59
N LEU A 81 8.37 8.11 9.98
CA LEU A 81 8.15 7.97 8.55
C LEU A 81 8.98 8.99 7.75
N GLU A 82 8.91 10.28 8.10
CA GLU A 82 9.64 11.34 7.40
C GLU A 82 11.16 11.13 7.48
N LEU A 83 11.68 10.78 8.66
CA LEU A 83 13.10 10.50 8.85
C LEU A 83 13.55 9.27 8.05
N ALA A 84 12.76 8.19 8.07
CA ALA A 84 13.04 6.97 7.32
C ALA A 84 13.06 7.24 5.81
N GLN A 85 12.09 7.99 5.29
CA GLN A 85 12.01 8.34 3.87
C GLN A 85 13.13 9.29 3.44
N LYS A 86 13.44 10.30 4.26
CA LYS A 86 14.50 11.28 3.96
C LYS A 86 15.88 10.65 3.93
N ASN A 87 16.17 9.75 4.87
CA ASN A 87 17.49 9.14 5.02
C ASN A 87 17.61 7.78 4.34
N LEU A 88 16.53 7.29 3.71
CA LEU A 88 16.39 5.92 3.21
C LEU A 88 16.75 4.86 4.26
N ASP A 89 16.40 5.12 5.52
CA ASP A 89 16.68 4.25 6.65
C ASP A 89 15.53 3.26 6.86
N ILE A 90 15.71 2.04 6.35
CA ILE A 90 14.74 0.94 6.49
C ILE A 90 14.49 0.60 7.97
N LYS A 91 15.52 0.70 8.83
CA LYS A 91 15.35 0.44 10.27
C LYS A 91 14.50 1.53 10.92
N GLY A 92 14.52 2.76 10.40
CA GLY A 92 13.65 3.84 10.82
C GLY A 92 12.17 3.48 10.72
N CYS A 93 11.76 2.76 9.66
CA CYS A 93 10.38 2.29 9.49
C CYS A 93 9.93 1.29 10.58
N GLU A 94 10.86 0.56 11.20
CA GLU A 94 10.51 -0.41 12.26
C GLU A 94 9.99 0.26 13.54
N ASN A 95 10.28 1.56 13.72
CA ASN A 95 9.82 2.36 14.86
C ASN A 95 8.37 2.86 14.71
N ILE A 96 7.72 2.61 13.57
CA ILE A 96 6.32 2.99 13.34
C ILE A 96 5.41 1.97 14.02
N GLU A 97 4.54 2.42 14.92
CA GLU A 97 3.64 1.56 15.70
C GLU A 97 2.44 1.07 14.87
N ASN A 98 1.98 1.88 13.91
CA ASN A 98 0.89 1.48 13.02
C ASN A 98 1.40 0.51 11.95
N GLU A 99 0.99 -0.75 12.03
CA GLU A 99 1.46 -1.82 11.11
C GLU A 99 1.19 -1.52 9.62
N THR A 100 0.07 -0.87 9.29
CA THR A 100 -0.24 -0.49 7.90
C THR A 100 0.72 0.57 7.38
N THR A 101 0.96 1.63 8.16
CA THR A 101 1.92 2.69 7.83
C THR A 101 3.35 2.14 7.80
N LYS A 102 3.69 1.26 8.74
CA LYS A 102 4.99 0.56 8.81
C LYS A 102 5.25 -0.27 7.56
N GLY A 103 4.31 -1.12 7.15
CA GLY A 103 4.45 -1.93 5.93
C GLY A 103 4.62 -1.07 4.68
N SER A 104 3.87 0.05 4.59
CA SER A 104 3.99 1.01 3.50
C SER A 104 5.35 1.71 3.49
N CYS A 105 5.85 2.13 4.66
CA CYS A 105 7.18 2.71 4.84
C CYS A 105 8.28 1.73 4.39
N LEU A 106 8.23 0.50 4.89
CA LEU A 106 9.22 -0.54 4.58
C LEU A 106 9.29 -0.78 3.06
N LEU A 107 8.15 -0.87 2.38
CA LEU A 107 8.11 -1.05 0.93
C LEU A 107 8.70 0.16 0.18
N ASP A 108 8.24 1.39 0.49
CA ASP A 108 8.68 2.60 -0.20
C ASP A 108 10.18 2.89 0.00
N VAL A 109 10.65 2.83 1.25
CA VAL A 109 12.05 3.10 1.59
C VAL A 109 12.97 2.02 1.02
N SER A 110 12.59 0.74 1.11
CA SER A 110 13.38 -0.35 0.53
C SER A 110 13.45 -0.25 -0.99
N LEU A 111 12.35 0.08 -1.66
CA LEU A 111 12.32 0.25 -3.12
C LEU A 111 13.22 1.42 -3.56
N LYS A 112 13.08 2.60 -2.94
CA LYS A 112 13.94 3.76 -3.25
C LYS A 112 15.41 3.44 -3.01
N SER A 113 15.71 2.78 -1.90
CA SER A 113 17.07 2.35 -1.58
C SER A 113 17.59 1.30 -2.57
N ALA A 114 16.78 0.33 -2.98
CA ALA A 114 17.13 -0.66 -4.00
C ALA A 114 17.47 -0.01 -5.34
N ILE A 115 16.67 0.97 -5.78
CA ILE A 115 16.90 1.74 -7.01
C ILE A 115 18.21 2.54 -6.91
N GLN A 116 18.41 3.29 -5.81
CA GLN A 116 19.62 4.09 -5.60
C GLN A 116 20.88 3.23 -5.55
N ASN A 117 20.82 2.08 -4.89
CA ASN A 117 21.94 1.15 -4.76
C ASN A 117 22.06 0.17 -5.94
N LYS A 118 21.14 0.22 -6.91
CA LYS A 118 21.08 -0.70 -8.07
C LYS A 118 21.12 -2.18 -7.64
N SER A 119 20.41 -2.53 -6.57
CA SER A 119 20.44 -3.87 -5.99
C SER A 119 19.09 -4.29 -5.42
N ALA A 120 18.50 -5.36 -5.98
CA ALA A 120 17.28 -5.97 -5.45
C ALA A 120 17.48 -6.60 -4.06
N LEU A 121 18.73 -6.91 -3.67
CA LEU A 121 19.04 -7.50 -2.36
C LEU A 121 18.63 -6.58 -1.19
N VAL A 122 18.50 -5.27 -1.43
CA VAL A 122 17.98 -4.34 -0.42
C VAL A 122 16.58 -4.74 0.05
N CYS A 123 15.75 -5.32 -0.83
CA CYS A 123 14.41 -5.79 -0.51
C CYS A 123 14.40 -6.99 0.47
N GLU A 124 15.51 -7.72 0.64
CA GLU A 124 15.60 -8.85 1.57
C GLU A 124 15.44 -8.45 3.04
N SER A 125 15.61 -7.16 3.34
CA SER A 125 15.35 -6.58 4.66
C SER A 125 13.87 -6.62 5.06
N ILE A 126 12.94 -6.75 4.11
CA ILE A 126 11.51 -6.85 4.38
C ILE A 126 11.18 -8.29 4.83
N LYS A 127 10.68 -8.43 6.06
CA LYS A 127 10.33 -9.73 6.65
C LYS A 127 9.11 -10.38 5.96
N ASP A 128 8.06 -9.59 5.74
CA ASP A 128 6.85 -10.05 5.06
C ASP A 128 7.16 -10.48 3.62
N GLU A 129 6.86 -11.74 3.29
CA GLU A 129 7.22 -12.33 2.02
C GLU A 129 6.51 -11.66 0.83
N LYS A 130 5.24 -11.27 1.01
CA LYS A 130 4.45 -10.63 -0.04
C LYS A 130 5.01 -9.23 -0.35
N SER A 131 5.28 -8.42 0.66
CA SER A 131 5.89 -7.10 0.50
C SER A 131 7.32 -7.19 -0.03
N ARG A 132 8.10 -8.20 0.37
CA ARG A 132 9.44 -8.45 -0.20
C ARG A 132 9.37 -8.78 -1.68
N ALA A 133 8.49 -9.70 -2.09
CA ALA A 133 8.28 -10.05 -3.49
C ALA A 133 7.85 -8.81 -4.31
N GLN A 134 6.92 -8.01 -3.76
CA GLN A 134 6.47 -6.77 -4.38
C GLN A 134 7.62 -5.75 -4.54
N CYS A 135 8.49 -5.60 -3.54
CA CYS A 135 9.66 -4.72 -3.63
C CYS A 135 10.59 -5.15 -4.77
N VAL A 136 10.88 -6.45 -4.88
CA VAL A 136 11.75 -7.01 -5.93
C VAL A 136 11.13 -6.81 -7.32
N GLU A 137 9.83 -7.09 -7.47
CA GLU A 137 9.10 -6.86 -8.72
C GLU A 137 9.16 -5.39 -9.13
N LEU A 138 8.81 -4.47 -8.21
CA LEU A 138 8.85 -3.03 -8.48
C LEU A 138 10.26 -2.54 -8.81
N TYR A 139 11.30 -3.08 -8.17
CA TYR A 139 12.69 -2.74 -8.48
C TYR A 139 13.03 -3.11 -9.93
N TYR A 140 12.70 -4.32 -10.38
CA TYR A 140 12.99 -4.74 -11.74
C TYR A 140 12.16 -3.96 -12.76
N VAL A 141 10.86 -3.73 -12.50
CA VAL A 141 10.01 -2.88 -13.36
C VAL A 141 10.61 -1.48 -13.50
N ASN A 142 11.02 -0.83 -12.40
CA ASN A 142 11.64 0.49 -12.45
C ASN A 142 13.00 0.48 -13.16
N THR A 143 13.81 -0.56 -12.94
CA THR A 143 15.12 -0.68 -13.59
C THR A 143 14.96 -0.85 -15.10
N ALA A 144 13.96 -1.62 -15.52
CA ALA A 144 13.70 -1.94 -16.90
C ALA A 144 13.28 -0.67 -17.69
N VAL A 145 12.40 0.16 -17.11
CA VAL A 145 12.04 1.49 -17.65
C VAL A 145 13.26 2.41 -17.83
N ASN A 146 14.22 2.37 -16.91
CA ASN A 146 15.34 3.31 -16.90
C ASN A 146 16.57 2.88 -17.70
N LYS A 147 16.70 1.59 -18.04
CA LYS A 147 17.91 1.04 -18.65
C LYS A 147 17.72 0.41 -20.04
N SER A 148 16.48 0.34 -20.55
CA SER A 148 16.13 -0.25 -21.86
C SER A 148 16.84 -1.59 -22.10
N GLY A 149 16.32 -2.66 -21.52
CA GLY A 149 16.89 -4.00 -21.71
C GLY A 149 15.99 -5.13 -21.21
N GLU A 150 15.64 -6.05 -22.10
CA GLU A 150 14.80 -7.24 -21.84
C GLU A 150 15.36 -8.15 -20.74
N ASP A 151 16.68 -8.20 -20.59
CA ASP A 151 17.36 -9.07 -19.61
C ASP A 151 17.02 -8.71 -18.16
N THR A 152 16.59 -7.47 -17.90
CA THR A 152 16.25 -7.00 -16.55
C THR A 152 15.06 -7.79 -15.97
N CYS A 153 14.09 -8.14 -16.82
CA CYS A 153 12.88 -8.85 -16.40
C CYS A 153 13.09 -10.36 -16.20
N ALA A 154 14.20 -10.92 -16.67
CA ALA A 154 14.48 -12.36 -16.55
C ALA A 154 14.62 -12.83 -15.09
N ASN A 155 14.94 -11.91 -14.18
CA ASN A 155 15.15 -12.19 -12.75
C ASN A 155 13.85 -12.18 -11.92
N ILE A 156 12.70 -11.86 -12.52
CA ILE A 156 11.41 -11.92 -11.83
C ILE A 156 10.89 -13.35 -11.87
N ALA A 157 10.72 -13.96 -10.69
CA ALA A 157 10.25 -15.34 -10.58
C ALA A 157 8.75 -15.49 -10.92
N ASP A 158 7.93 -14.53 -10.52
CA ASP A 158 6.49 -14.54 -10.81
C ASP A 158 6.22 -14.26 -12.30
N VAL A 159 5.39 -15.10 -12.93
CA VAL A 159 5.09 -14.99 -14.37
C VAL A 159 4.34 -13.69 -14.69
N ASN A 160 3.42 -13.26 -13.81
CA ASN A 160 2.66 -12.04 -14.05
C ASN A 160 3.55 -10.80 -13.88
N GLY A 161 4.39 -10.76 -12.85
CA GLY A 161 5.37 -9.69 -12.63
C GLY A 161 6.40 -9.61 -13.77
N LYS A 162 6.86 -10.77 -14.27
CA LYS A 162 7.74 -10.83 -15.45
C LYS A 162 7.06 -10.28 -16.70
N THR A 163 5.81 -10.69 -16.94
CA THR A 163 4.99 -10.20 -18.06
C THR A 163 4.77 -8.70 -17.96
N LEU A 164 4.43 -8.20 -16.76
CA LEU A 164 4.26 -6.78 -16.50
C LEU A 164 5.54 -5.98 -16.76
N CYS A 165 6.69 -6.48 -16.31
CA CYS A 165 8.00 -5.87 -16.56
C CYS A 165 8.30 -5.79 -18.06
N GLN A 166 8.08 -6.87 -18.80
CA GLN A 166 8.28 -6.92 -20.25
C GLN A 166 7.34 -5.96 -20.98
N ASP A 167 6.05 -5.98 -20.66
CA ASP A 167 5.06 -5.05 -21.22
C ASP A 167 5.43 -3.60 -20.92
N THR A 168 5.93 -3.33 -19.71
CA THR A 168 6.38 -1.99 -19.33
C THR A 168 7.56 -1.54 -20.21
N ASN A 169 8.55 -2.40 -20.47
CA ASN A 169 9.64 -2.07 -21.40
C ASN A 169 9.14 -1.80 -22.81
N ILE A 170 8.29 -2.68 -23.34
CA ILE A 170 7.70 -2.54 -24.67
C ILE A 170 6.96 -1.20 -24.79
N LEU A 171 6.25 -0.80 -23.73
CA LEU A 171 5.57 0.48 -23.67
C LEU A 171 6.56 1.66 -23.76
N TYR A 172 7.60 1.70 -22.94
CA TYR A 172 8.50 2.86 -22.85
C TYR A 172 9.60 2.90 -23.92
N ASP A 173 10.09 1.75 -24.38
CA ASP A 173 11.15 1.68 -25.40
C ASP A 173 10.60 1.82 -26.83
N GLY A 174 9.31 1.53 -27.03
CA GLY A 174 8.70 1.52 -28.37
C GLY A 174 7.41 2.33 -28.45
N PHE A 175 6.38 1.92 -27.71
CA PHE A 175 5.05 2.51 -27.86
C PHE A 175 5.00 4.01 -27.55
N SER A 176 5.71 4.48 -26.52
CA SER A 176 5.71 5.90 -26.16
C SER A 176 6.43 6.79 -27.17
N LEU A 177 7.23 6.23 -28.08
CA LEU A 177 7.94 6.97 -29.12
C LEU A 177 7.09 7.20 -30.37
N ASP A 178 6.36 6.18 -30.83
CA ASP A 178 5.40 6.30 -31.95
C ASP A 178 4.21 5.36 -31.73
N SER A 179 3.32 5.76 -30.83
CA SER A 179 2.13 4.97 -30.47
C SER A 179 1.22 4.69 -31.66
N SER A 180 1.21 5.55 -32.69
CA SER A 180 0.32 5.45 -33.85
C SER A 180 0.66 4.30 -34.80
N LYS A 181 1.95 3.95 -34.90
CA LYS A 181 2.47 2.89 -35.78
C LYS A 181 3.00 1.68 -35.02
N PHE A 182 2.94 1.72 -33.69
CA PHE A 182 3.43 0.65 -32.84
C PHE A 182 2.71 -0.69 -33.12
N ASN A 183 3.44 -1.80 -33.16
CA ASN A 183 2.85 -3.13 -33.30
C ASN A 183 2.40 -3.66 -31.93
N CYS A 184 1.10 -3.56 -31.64
CA CYS A 184 0.52 -4.02 -30.37
C CYS A 184 0.75 -5.50 -30.06
N GLU A 185 1.04 -6.35 -31.05
CA GLU A 185 1.34 -7.78 -30.84
C GLU A 185 2.70 -8.02 -30.16
N GLN A 186 3.51 -6.98 -29.96
CA GLN A 186 4.77 -7.10 -29.21
C GLN A 186 4.53 -7.32 -27.72
N PHE A 187 3.44 -6.76 -27.17
CA PHE A 187 3.03 -6.96 -25.77
C PHE A 187 2.78 -8.44 -25.48
N LYS A 188 3.12 -8.86 -24.26
CA LYS A 188 3.06 -10.24 -23.79
C LYS A 188 1.70 -10.58 -23.20
N SER A 189 1.04 -9.62 -22.52
CA SER A 189 -0.31 -9.86 -22.00
C SER A 189 -1.41 -9.49 -22.98
N GLU A 190 -2.44 -10.32 -23.07
CA GLU A 190 -3.62 -10.06 -23.90
C GLU A 190 -4.32 -8.74 -23.54
N ASN A 191 -4.35 -8.39 -22.25
CA ASN A 191 -4.93 -7.13 -21.80
C ASN A 191 -4.11 -5.92 -22.30
N SER A 192 -2.77 -5.97 -22.27
CA SER A 192 -1.93 -4.90 -22.83
C SER A 192 -2.07 -4.80 -24.35
N ILE A 193 -2.18 -5.94 -25.07
CA ILE A 193 -2.43 -5.95 -26.52
C ILE A 193 -3.76 -5.23 -26.82
N ASN A 194 -4.82 -5.55 -26.08
CA ASN A 194 -6.13 -4.95 -26.25
C ASN A 194 -6.14 -3.45 -25.91
N ASP A 195 -5.49 -3.06 -24.80
CA ASP A 195 -5.39 -1.66 -24.41
C ASP A 195 -4.57 -0.84 -25.41
N CYS A 196 -3.50 -1.40 -25.97
CA CYS A 196 -2.71 -0.80 -27.04
C CYS A 196 -3.57 -0.51 -28.28
N LYS A 197 -4.35 -1.50 -28.73
CA LYS A 197 -5.26 -1.34 -29.89
C LYS A 197 -6.34 -0.29 -29.61
N ALA A 198 -6.92 -0.32 -28.41
CA ALA A 198 -7.91 0.67 -28.00
C ALA A 198 -7.31 2.08 -27.96
N PHE A 199 -6.10 2.25 -27.43
CA PHE A 199 -5.40 3.53 -27.39
C PHE A 199 -5.17 4.06 -28.82
N GLN A 200 -4.66 3.23 -29.73
CA GLN A 200 -4.45 3.60 -31.13
C GLN A 200 -5.74 4.04 -31.82
N GLU A 201 -6.85 3.37 -31.55
CA GLU A 201 -8.16 3.72 -32.12
C GLU A 201 -8.69 5.06 -31.59
N ILE A 202 -8.56 5.30 -30.28
CA ILE A 202 -8.97 6.56 -29.66
C ILE A 202 -8.17 7.73 -30.25
N VAL A 203 -6.84 7.60 -30.34
CA VAL A 203 -5.97 8.63 -30.94
C VAL A 203 -6.37 8.95 -32.39
N LYS A 204 -6.82 7.95 -33.16
CA LYS A 204 -7.24 8.15 -34.56
C LYS A 204 -8.62 8.80 -34.70
N THR A 205 -9.56 8.43 -33.84
CA THR A 205 -10.99 8.73 -34.04
C THR A 205 -11.50 9.90 -33.21
N GLN A 206 -10.87 10.19 -32.06
CA GLN A 206 -11.40 11.15 -31.09
C GLN A 206 -10.28 12.04 -30.53
N PRO A 207 -9.90 13.13 -31.24
CA PRO A 207 -9.03 14.14 -30.67
C PRO A 207 -9.80 14.88 -29.56
N GLY A 208 -9.61 14.45 -28.32
CA GLY A 208 -10.26 15.01 -27.13
C GLY A 208 -9.40 14.80 -25.88
N PRO A 209 -9.79 15.34 -24.73
CA PRO A 209 -9.01 15.21 -23.49
C PRO A 209 -8.92 13.73 -23.09
N MET A 210 -7.69 13.21 -23.11
CA MET A 210 -7.39 11.77 -23.03
C MET A 210 -7.79 11.17 -21.67
N ASP A 211 -7.85 12.01 -20.66
CA ASP A 211 -8.23 11.75 -19.28
C ASP A 211 -9.56 11.00 -19.18
N THR A 212 -10.51 11.34 -20.07
CA THR A 212 -11.84 10.73 -20.13
C THR A 212 -11.78 9.26 -20.52
N PHE A 213 -10.76 8.88 -21.31
CA PHE A 213 -10.63 7.53 -21.85
C PHE A 213 -9.71 6.64 -21.01
N CYS A 214 -8.80 7.22 -20.23
CA CYS A 214 -7.83 6.45 -19.46
C CYS A 214 -8.49 5.40 -18.54
N ALA A 215 -9.69 5.69 -18.02
CA ALA A 215 -10.42 4.77 -17.14
C ALA A 215 -10.89 3.48 -17.84
N TYR A 216 -11.02 3.47 -19.17
CA TYR A 216 -11.49 2.31 -19.95
C TYR A 216 -10.40 1.26 -20.21
N PHE A 217 -9.12 1.61 -20.05
CA PHE A 217 -8.04 0.63 -20.18
C PHE A 217 -8.17 -0.43 -19.09
N LYS A 218 -7.86 -1.68 -19.41
CA LYS A 218 -7.95 -2.81 -18.48
C LYS A 218 -6.74 -2.85 -17.55
N THR A 219 -5.55 -2.60 -18.11
CA THR A 219 -4.28 -2.67 -17.40
C THR A 219 -3.97 -1.36 -16.69
N ASN A 220 -3.34 -1.45 -15.51
CA ASN A 220 -2.81 -0.27 -14.83
C ASN A 220 -1.65 0.38 -15.60
N LEU A 221 -0.97 -0.39 -16.46
CA LEU A 221 0.09 0.10 -17.32
C LEU A 221 -0.43 1.19 -18.26
N PHE A 222 -1.47 0.89 -19.04
CA PHE A 222 -2.06 1.87 -19.97
C PHE A 222 -2.84 2.98 -19.26
N LYS A 223 -3.50 2.70 -18.12
CA LYS A 223 -4.11 3.75 -17.30
C LYS A 223 -3.08 4.80 -16.90
N ARG A 224 -1.95 4.37 -16.33
CA ARG A 224 -0.88 5.27 -15.89
C ARG A 224 -0.27 6.04 -17.05
N PHE A 225 0.08 5.33 -18.13
CA PHE A 225 0.63 5.95 -19.33
C PHE A 225 -0.29 7.05 -19.87
N CYS A 226 -1.57 6.74 -20.03
CA CYS A 226 -2.58 7.67 -20.50
C CYS A 226 -2.69 8.91 -19.60
N THR A 227 -2.74 8.73 -18.28
CA THR A 227 -2.82 9.87 -17.33
C THR A 227 -1.55 10.71 -17.25
N GLN A 228 -0.38 10.15 -17.58
CA GLN A 228 0.90 10.85 -17.53
C GLN A 228 1.22 11.63 -18.81
N GLN A 229 0.43 11.43 -19.88
CA GLN A 229 0.68 11.98 -21.20
C GLN A 229 -0.49 12.86 -21.70
N PRO A 230 -0.87 13.92 -20.96
CA PRO A 230 -2.03 14.76 -21.33
C PRO A 230 -1.86 15.49 -22.67
N ASN A 231 -0.61 15.62 -23.18
CA ASN A 231 -0.29 16.48 -24.32
C ASN A 231 0.07 15.76 -25.63
N ILE A 232 0.11 14.42 -25.69
CA ILE A 232 0.58 13.70 -26.90
C ILE A 232 -0.28 14.02 -28.13
N ILE A 233 -1.59 14.26 -27.95
CA ILE A 233 -2.54 14.46 -29.06
C ILE A 233 -2.29 15.77 -29.83
N ASN A 234 -1.73 16.80 -29.20
CA ASN A 234 -1.53 18.10 -29.86
C ASN A 234 -0.31 18.17 -30.79
N SER A 235 0.50 17.11 -30.86
CA SER A 235 1.80 17.13 -31.57
C SER A 235 1.84 16.30 -32.87
N SER A 236 0.78 15.54 -33.15
CA SER A 236 0.73 14.58 -34.28
C SER A 236 -0.33 14.92 -35.35
N ILE A 237 -0.93 16.12 -35.26
CA ILE A 237 -1.79 16.74 -36.28
C ILE A 237 -1.01 17.91 -36.89
#